data_AF-A0A2V7I140-F1
#
_entry.id   AF-A0A2V7I140-F1
#
_cell.length_a   1.000
_cell.length_b   1.000
_cell.length_c   1.000
_cell.angle_alpha   90.00
_cell.angle_beta   90.00
_cell.angle_gamma   90.00
#
_symmetry.space_group_name_H-M   'P 1'
#
loop_
_entity.id
_entity.type
_entity.pdbx_description
1 polymer ?
#
loop_
_entity_poly.entity_id
_entity_poly.type
_entity_poly.pdbx_seq_one_letter_code
_entity_poly.pdbx_strand_id
1 'polypeptide(L)'
;TAAANPVEALAGALERLGIRRGSAGLDESRLAPEAWRRLTDRLSGIEVMAGAGHLAAARRVKGPYEIECLNHALHLAEEALDVVIQTVDRGMTEREAAAVFTAEVVKRGGRPHPPVVAMGQRSGIPAPWPTDGALRAGDLVRFDVGCVYKGYCSSVGRTAVLGEPAARQETAYRAVQAGLEAAVAAATPGAPAGRVFDAAVEAIRANGLPHYLQEHIGHGIGLEPCEPPLLASGAGARLELGEVFRIETPYYEFGSMGVSVKDTVLVTSAGARVLNRSHHRLVDLD
;
A
#
# COMPACT_ATOMS: atom_id res chain seq x y z
N THR A 1 -32.51 -3.91 -34.75
CA THR A 1 -31.09 -4.13 -34.40
C THR A 1 -31.02 -4.36 -32.91
N ALA A 2 -30.47 -5.48 -32.44
CA ALA A 2 -30.27 -5.67 -30.99
C ALA A 2 -29.47 -4.47 -30.46
N ALA A 3 -29.92 -3.87 -29.35
CA ALA A 3 -29.27 -2.70 -28.79
C ALA A 3 -27.80 -3.04 -28.51
N ALA A 4 -26.88 -2.41 -29.25
CA ALA A 4 -25.45 -2.64 -29.12
C ALA A 4 -25.03 -2.26 -27.70
N ASN A 5 -24.67 -3.28 -26.91
CA ASN A 5 -24.21 -3.12 -25.55
C ASN A 5 -22.88 -3.89 -25.38
N PRO A 6 -22.12 -3.64 -24.30
CA PRO A 6 -20.82 -4.27 -24.10
C PRO A 6 -20.85 -5.81 -24.11
N VAL A 7 -21.95 -6.42 -23.65
CA VAL A 7 -22.13 -7.88 -23.61
C VAL A 7 -22.25 -8.44 -25.04
N GLU A 8 -23.08 -7.83 -25.88
CA GLU A 8 -23.19 -8.23 -27.30
C GLU A 8 -21.91 -7.95 -28.08
N ALA A 9 -21.19 -6.87 -27.74
CA ALA A 9 -19.90 -6.55 -28.35
C ALA A 9 -18.84 -7.62 -28.06
N LEU A 10 -18.74 -8.08 -26.80
CA LEU A 10 -17.85 -9.17 -26.41
C LEU A 10 -18.24 -10.49 -27.09
N ALA A 11 -19.52 -10.86 -27.05
CA ALA A 11 -20.00 -12.09 -27.69
C ALA A 11 -19.69 -12.09 -29.21
N GLY A 12 -19.97 -10.98 -29.90
CA GLY A 12 -19.63 -10.83 -31.31
C GLY A 12 -18.12 -10.85 -31.59
N ALA A 13 -17.29 -10.36 -30.67
CA ALA A 13 -15.83 -10.46 -30.79
C ALA A 13 -15.35 -11.91 -30.65
N LEU A 14 -15.86 -12.65 -29.66
CA LEU A 14 -15.55 -14.08 -29.48
C LEU A 14 -15.99 -14.90 -30.70
N GLU A 15 -17.19 -14.63 -31.24
CA GLU A 15 -17.70 -15.28 -32.45
C GLU A 15 -16.80 -15.04 -33.67
N ARG A 16 -16.29 -13.81 -33.86
CA ARG A 16 -15.33 -13.47 -34.93
C ARG A 16 -13.98 -14.13 -34.76
N LEU A 17 -13.55 -14.37 -33.52
CA LEU A 17 -12.34 -15.13 -33.18
C LEU A 17 -12.55 -16.66 -33.32
N GLY A 18 -13.76 -17.11 -33.65
CA GLY A 18 -14.10 -18.53 -33.74
C GLY A 18 -14.25 -19.22 -32.38
N ILE A 19 -14.25 -18.46 -31.29
CA ILE A 19 -14.38 -18.97 -29.92
C ILE A 19 -15.86 -19.10 -29.60
N ARG A 20 -16.39 -20.32 -29.73
CA ARG A 20 -17.81 -20.63 -29.48
C ARG A 20 -18.03 -21.67 -28.38
N ARG A 21 -16.97 -22.33 -27.94
CA ARG A 21 -16.93 -23.40 -26.94
C ARG A 21 -15.59 -23.37 -26.20
N GLY A 22 -15.51 -24.03 -25.05
CA GLY A 22 -14.33 -24.05 -24.18
C GLY A 22 -14.52 -23.13 -22.98
N SER A 23 -13.41 -22.73 -22.36
CA SER A 23 -13.41 -21.84 -21.19
C SER A 23 -12.83 -20.46 -21.49
N ALA A 24 -13.33 -19.44 -20.82
CA ALA A 24 -12.84 -18.07 -20.91
C ALA A 24 -12.74 -17.44 -19.52
N GLY A 25 -11.54 -17.01 -19.13
CA GLY A 25 -11.33 -16.22 -17.93
C GLY A 25 -11.67 -14.76 -18.19
N LEU A 26 -12.58 -14.18 -17.39
CA LEU A 26 -12.94 -12.76 -17.46
C LEU A 26 -12.51 -12.04 -16.20
N ASP A 27 -12.04 -10.80 -16.31
CA ASP A 27 -11.77 -9.97 -15.13
C ASP A 27 -13.08 -9.59 -14.44
N GLU A 28 -13.39 -10.30 -13.36
CA GLU A 28 -14.58 -10.12 -12.56
C GLU A 28 -14.44 -9.07 -11.46
N SER A 29 -13.22 -8.57 -11.20
CA SER A 29 -12.88 -7.78 -10.01
C SER A 29 -13.69 -6.49 -9.86
N ARG A 30 -14.14 -5.91 -10.98
CA ARG A 30 -14.94 -4.66 -11.01
C ARG A 30 -16.25 -4.80 -11.79
N LEU A 31 -16.69 -6.03 -12.04
CA LEU A 31 -17.98 -6.28 -12.66
C LEU A 31 -19.08 -6.35 -11.60
N ALA A 32 -20.13 -5.57 -11.79
CA ALA A 32 -21.33 -5.69 -10.98
C ALA A 32 -21.93 -7.11 -11.14
N PRO A 33 -22.50 -7.73 -10.08
CA PRO A 33 -23.06 -9.07 -10.16
C PRO A 33 -24.10 -9.25 -11.28
N GLU A 34 -24.86 -8.20 -11.59
CA GLU A 34 -25.82 -8.23 -12.70
C GLU A 34 -25.15 -8.27 -14.07
N ALA A 35 -24.05 -7.51 -14.26
CA ALA A 35 -23.28 -7.53 -15.50
C ALA A 35 -22.64 -8.91 -15.70
N TRP A 36 -22.12 -9.52 -14.63
CA TRP A 36 -21.60 -10.89 -14.65
C TRP A 36 -22.66 -11.89 -15.11
N ARG A 37 -23.85 -11.87 -14.49
CA ARG A 37 -24.96 -12.76 -14.90
C ARG A 37 -25.34 -12.59 -16.37
N ARG A 38 -25.50 -11.35 -16.84
CA ARG A 38 -25.81 -11.08 -18.26
C ARG A 38 -24.74 -11.61 -19.21
N LEU A 39 -23.47 -11.45 -18.84
CA LEU A 39 -22.34 -11.99 -19.61
C LEU A 39 -22.40 -13.52 -19.66
N THR A 40 -22.56 -14.18 -18.52
CA THR A 40 -22.60 -15.65 -18.46
C THR A 40 -23.80 -16.23 -19.19
N ASP A 41 -24.97 -15.60 -19.09
CA ASP A 41 -26.18 -16.03 -19.82
C ASP A 41 -25.99 -15.91 -21.34
N ARG A 42 -25.44 -14.78 -21.80
CA ARG A 42 -25.19 -14.54 -23.23
C ARG A 42 -24.11 -15.45 -23.79
N LEU A 43 -23.12 -15.81 -22.98
CA LEU A 43 -22.00 -16.67 -23.34
C LEU A 43 -22.23 -18.14 -22.96
N SER A 44 -23.48 -18.60 -22.81
CA SER A 44 -23.83 -19.96 -22.35
C SER A 44 -23.18 -21.15 -23.10
N GLY A 45 -22.61 -20.94 -24.30
CA GLY A 45 -21.79 -21.93 -25.00
C GLY A 45 -20.33 -22.03 -24.52
N ILE A 46 -19.89 -21.12 -23.66
CA ILE A 46 -18.53 -20.97 -23.13
C ILE A 46 -18.61 -21.03 -21.61
N GLU A 47 -17.72 -21.81 -20.99
CA GLU A 47 -17.55 -21.82 -19.55
C GLU A 47 -16.80 -20.55 -19.12
N VAL A 48 -17.54 -19.59 -18.56
CA VAL A 48 -16.96 -18.35 -18.04
C VAL A 48 -16.38 -18.59 -16.65
N MET A 49 -15.10 -18.30 -16.48
CA MET A 49 -14.35 -18.47 -15.23
C MET A 49 -13.83 -17.12 -14.72
N ALA A 50 -13.51 -17.06 -13.43
CA ALA A 50 -12.80 -15.94 -12.82
C ALA A 50 -11.39 -15.79 -13.43
N GLY A 51 -11.10 -14.62 -13.98
CA GLY A 51 -9.87 -14.28 -14.68
C GLY A 51 -9.01 -13.27 -13.93
N ALA A 52 -9.57 -12.52 -12.97
CA ALA A 52 -8.86 -11.45 -12.27
C ALA A 52 -7.57 -11.94 -11.59
N GLY A 53 -7.58 -13.13 -10.98
CA GLY A 53 -6.40 -13.71 -10.35
C GLY A 53 -5.23 -13.96 -11.32
N HIS A 54 -5.52 -14.35 -12.57
CA HIS A 54 -4.50 -14.56 -13.59
C HIS A 54 -3.88 -13.22 -14.04
N LEU A 55 -4.70 -12.19 -14.21
CA LEU A 55 -4.24 -10.84 -14.54
C LEU A 55 -3.43 -10.22 -13.40
N ALA A 56 -3.85 -10.43 -12.15
CA ALA A 56 -3.13 -9.98 -10.97
C ALA A 56 -1.78 -10.69 -10.85
N ALA A 57 -1.71 -12.00 -11.10
CA ALA A 57 -0.46 -12.76 -11.11
C ALA A 57 0.51 -12.24 -12.18
N ALA A 58 0.02 -11.97 -13.40
CA ALA A 58 0.84 -11.41 -14.48
C ALA A 58 1.41 -10.02 -14.15
N ARG A 59 0.70 -9.24 -13.32
CA ARG A 59 1.13 -7.91 -12.88
C ARG A 59 2.17 -7.96 -11.75
N ARG A 60 2.38 -9.07 -11.06
CA ARG A 60 3.28 -9.14 -9.89
C ARG A 60 4.70 -8.66 -10.22
N VAL A 61 5.27 -9.19 -11.30
CA VAL A 61 6.61 -8.85 -11.79
C VAL A 61 6.54 -7.61 -12.66
N LYS A 62 7.27 -6.55 -12.27
CA LYS A 62 7.23 -5.25 -12.94
C LYS A 62 8.29 -5.15 -14.02
N GLY A 63 7.90 -4.67 -15.20
CA GLY A 63 8.82 -4.28 -16.26
C GLY A 63 9.59 -2.97 -15.95
N PRO A 64 10.66 -2.65 -16.70
CA PRO A 64 11.49 -1.46 -16.42
C PRO A 64 10.71 -0.14 -16.37
N TYR A 65 9.77 0.07 -17.31
CA TYR A 65 8.94 1.28 -17.35
C TYR A 65 7.98 1.37 -16.16
N GLU A 66 7.45 0.23 -15.70
CA GLU A 66 6.57 0.17 -14.54
C GLU A 66 7.34 0.54 -13.27
N ILE A 67 8.56 0.01 -13.12
CA ILE A 67 9.46 0.34 -12.01
C ILE A 67 9.82 1.83 -12.03
N GLU A 68 10.07 2.42 -13.20
CA GLU A 68 10.30 3.86 -13.34
C GLU A 68 9.09 4.68 -12.84
N CYS A 69 7.88 4.30 -13.27
CA CYS A 69 6.66 4.97 -12.85
C CYS A 69 6.41 4.83 -11.34
N LEU A 70 6.65 3.65 -10.77
CA LEU A 70 6.54 3.40 -9.32
C LEU A 70 7.55 4.22 -8.52
N ASN A 71 8.81 4.29 -8.96
CA ASN A 71 9.81 5.15 -8.32
C ASN A 71 9.40 6.62 -8.38
N HIS A 72 8.95 7.09 -9.54
CA HIS A 72 8.51 8.48 -9.69
C HIS A 72 7.31 8.80 -8.79
N ALA A 73 6.28 7.93 -8.77
CA ALA A 73 5.13 8.09 -7.88
C ALA A 73 5.55 8.11 -6.40
N LEU A 74 6.51 7.28 -6.02
CA LEU A 74 7.02 7.20 -4.64
C LEU A 74 7.78 8.47 -4.26
N HIS A 75 8.76 8.89 -5.07
CA HIS A 75 9.57 10.07 -4.77
C HIS A 75 8.73 11.36 -4.77
N LEU A 76 7.74 11.45 -5.66
CA LEU A 76 6.76 12.54 -5.64
C LEU A 76 6.00 12.59 -4.30
N ALA A 77 5.54 11.45 -3.80
CA ALA A 77 4.85 11.38 -2.51
C ALA A 77 5.79 11.67 -1.32
N GLU A 78 7.05 11.22 -1.36
CA GLU A 78 8.05 11.53 -0.34
C GLU A 78 8.39 13.03 -0.31
N GLU A 79 8.55 13.67 -1.47
CA GLU A 79 8.79 15.12 -1.57
C GLU A 79 7.60 15.94 -1.08
N ALA A 80 6.36 15.49 -1.36
CA ALA A 80 5.16 16.13 -0.83
C ALA A 80 5.05 15.96 0.69
N LEU A 81 5.42 14.78 1.22
CA LEU A 81 5.46 14.52 2.66
C LEU A 81 6.54 15.36 3.37
N ASP A 82 7.71 15.56 2.75
CA ASP A 82 8.77 16.40 3.30
C ASP A 82 8.30 17.85 3.49
N VAL A 83 7.56 18.41 2.53
CA VAL A 83 6.94 19.74 2.68
C VAL A 83 5.95 19.77 3.84
N VAL A 84 5.15 18.72 4.02
CA VAL A 84 4.22 18.63 5.16
C VAL A 84 4.99 18.60 6.47
N ILE A 85 6.01 17.75 6.59
CA ILE A 85 6.86 17.67 7.79
C ILE A 85 7.50 19.03 8.11
N GLN A 86 7.94 19.78 7.11
CA GLN A 86 8.54 21.11 7.28
C GLN A 86 7.53 22.23 7.60
N THR A 87 6.23 22.00 7.42
CA THR A 87 5.18 23.01 7.61
C THR A 87 4.24 22.71 8.75
N VAL A 88 4.18 21.45 9.20
CA VAL A 88 3.39 21.06 10.36
C VAL A 88 3.99 21.69 11.61
N ASP A 89 3.15 22.43 12.31
CA ASP A 89 3.50 23.14 13.54
C ASP A 89 2.34 23.03 14.54
N ARG A 90 2.62 23.38 15.79
CA ARG A 90 1.65 23.46 16.88
C ARG A 90 0.39 24.20 16.46
N GLY A 91 -0.75 23.59 16.73
CA GLY A 91 -2.06 24.15 16.41
C GLY A 91 -2.56 23.86 14.99
N MET A 92 -1.69 23.41 14.07
CA MET A 92 -2.13 22.93 12.76
C MET A 92 -3.01 21.68 12.90
N THR A 93 -4.09 21.63 12.16
CA THR A 93 -5.04 20.52 12.17
C THR A 93 -4.62 19.37 11.24
N GLU A 94 -5.12 18.16 11.49
CA GLU A 94 -4.96 17.02 10.58
C GLU A 94 -5.41 17.38 9.15
N ARG A 95 -6.54 18.10 9.02
CA ARG A 95 -7.10 18.52 7.73
C ARG A 95 -6.20 19.50 6.99
N GLU A 96 -5.62 20.47 7.69
CA GLU A 96 -4.68 21.43 7.08
C GLU A 96 -3.42 20.70 6.59
N ALA A 97 -2.84 19.81 7.39
CA ALA A 97 -1.67 19.03 7.00
C ALA A 97 -1.96 18.12 5.79
N ALA A 98 -3.13 17.46 5.78
CA ALA A 98 -3.62 16.69 4.64
C ALA A 98 -3.83 17.55 3.38
N ALA A 99 -4.30 18.79 3.53
CA ALA A 99 -4.49 19.72 2.43
C ALA A 99 -3.14 20.16 1.82
N VAL A 100 -2.12 20.40 2.65
CA VAL A 100 -0.74 20.66 2.18
C VAL A 100 -0.24 19.48 1.36
N PHE A 101 -0.32 18.25 1.88
CA PHE A 101 0.11 17.05 1.14
C PHE A 101 -0.59 16.95 -0.23
N THR A 102 -1.92 17.08 -0.22
CA THR A 102 -2.76 16.99 -1.41
C THR A 102 -2.35 18.03 -2.45
N ALA A 103 -2.15 19.28 -2.04
CA ALA A 103 -1.74 20.36 -2.92
C ALA A 103 -0.35 20.10 -3.52
N GLU A 104 0.61 19.64 -2.71
CA GLU A 104 1.97 19.37 -3.16
C GLU A 104 2.05 18.20 -4.15
N VAL A 105 1.24 17.16 -3.95
CA VAL A 105 1.12 16.06 -4.93
C VAL A 105 0.56 16.55 -6.26
N VAL A 106 -0.52 17.35 -6.23
CA VAL A 106 -1.15 17.89 -7.44
C VAL A 106 -0.21 18.81 -8.20
N LYS A 107 0.51 19.70 -7.50
CA LYS A 107 1.52 20.59 -8.11
C LYS A 107 2.62 19.84 -8.85
N ARG A 108 2.96 18.62 -8.39
CA ARG A 108 3.98 17.75 -9.00
C ARG A 108 3.42 16.83 -10.10
N GLY A 109 2.15 16.98 -10.46
CA GLY A 109 1.52 16.18 -11.52
C GLY A 109 1.08 14.78 -11.07
N GLY A 110 1.03 14.53 -9.77
CA GLY A 110 0.45 13.32 -9.20
C GLY A 110 -1.03 13.48 -8.89
N ARG A 111 -1.74 12.37 -8.74
CA ARG A 111 -3.10 12.33 -8.19
C ARG A 111 -3.05 11.76 -6.76
N PRO A 112 -3.37 12.53 -5.71
CA PRO A 112 -3.25 12.06 -4.34
C PRO A 112 -4.23 10.92 -4.06
N HIS A 113 -3.78 9.93 -3.29
CA HIS A 113 -4.69 9.05 -2.55
C HIS A 113 -5.32 9.85 -1.41
N PRO A 114 -6.48 9.42 -0.86
CA PRO A 114 -6.98 9.96 0.39
C PRO A 114 -5.89 9.88 1.48
N PRO A 115 -5.34 11.01 1.94
CA PRO A 115 -4.23 10.99 2.88
C PRO A 115 -4.72 10.63 4.28
N VAL A 116 -3.99 9.75 4.96
CA VAL A 116 -4.16 9.55 6.40
C VAL A 116 -3.12 10.41 7.10
N VAL A 117 -3.60 11.46 7.77
CA VAL A 117 -2.83 12.26 8.72
C VAL A 117 -3.57 12.19 10.05
N ALA A 118 -2.94 11.57 11.04
CA ALA A 118 -3.58 11.28 12.32
C ALA A 118 -2.68 11.75 13.47
N MET A 119 -3.23 12.61 14.32
CA MET A 119 -2.49 13.30 15.39
C MET A 119 -2.87 12.78 16.78
N GLY A 120 -1.92 12.75 17.70
CA GLY A 120 -2.13 12.36 19.09
C GLY A 120 -2.75 10.97 19.21
N GLN A 121 -3.82 10.82 19.99
CA GLN A 121 -4.51 9.53 20.18
C GLN A 121 -5.09 8.93 18.90
N ARG A 122 -5.42 9.77 17.92
CA ARG A 122 -6.00 9.31 16.65
C ARG A 122 -4.99 8.60 15.78
N SER A 123 -3.69 8.80 16.02
CA SER A 123 -2.62 8.01 15.38
C SER A 123 -2.80 6.50 15.59
N GLY A 124 -3.44 6.07 16.69
CA GLY A 124 -3.79 4.69 16.99
C GLY A 124 -4.98 4.12 16.21
N ILE A 125 -5.63 4.90 15.35
CA ILE A 125 -6.69 4.42 14.45
C ILE A 125 -6.03 4.07 13.10
N PRO A 126 -6.30 2.90 12.48
CA PRO A 126 -5.60 2.44 11.27
C PRO A 126 -5.70 3.34 10.04
N ALA A 127 -6.90 3.80 9.69
CA ALA A 127 -7.12 4.65 8.51
C ALA A 127 -8.21 5.71 8.77
N PRO A 128 -8.04 6.58 9.78
CA PRO A 128 -9.00 7.63 10.06
C PRO A 128 -8.96 8.70 8.97
N TRP A 129 -10.12 9.28 8.66
CA TRP A 129 -10.18 10.52 7.90
C TRP A 129 -9.60 11.68 8.72
N PRO A 130 -8.81 12.59 8.11
CA PRO A 130 -8.34 13.80 8.79
C PRO A 130 -9.48 14.65 9.34
N THR A 131 -9.30 15.19 10.54
CA THR A 131 -10.27 16.01 11.27
C THR A 131 -9.73 17.42 11.56
N ASP A 132 -10.52 18.23 12.25
CA ASP A 132 -10.12 19.55 12.74
C ASP A 132 -9.39 19.46 14.10
N GLY A 133 -8.94 18.26 14.49
CA GLY A 133 -8.08 18.05 15.64
C GLY A 133 -6.71 18.69 15.42
N ALA A 134 -6.34 19.61 16.30
CA ALA A 134 -5.09 20.36 16.23
C ALA A 134 -3.93 19.64 16.93
N LEU A 135 -2.73 19.77 16.37
CA LEU A 135 -1.49 19.23 16.89
C LEU A 135 -1.07 19.90 18.21
N ARG A 136 -0.69 19.09 19.22
CA ARG A 136 -0.24 19.56 20.53
C ARG A 136 1.13 18.98 20.88
N ALA A 137 1.84 19.62 21.80
CA ALA A 137 3.12 19.10 22.30
C ALA A 137 2.99 17.64 22.79
N GLY A 138 3.96 16.82 22.42
CA GLY A 138 4.01 15.40 22.74
C GLY A 138 3.13 14.50 21.87
N ASP A 139 2.31 15.07 20.97
CA ASP A 139 1.52 14.28 20.03
C ASP A 139 2.42 13.65 18.97
N LEU A 140 2.12 12.39 18.64
CA LEU A 140 2.59 11.79 17.40
C LEU A 140 1.78 12.29 16.22
N VAL A 141 2.41 12.39 15.06
CA VAL A 141 1.77 12.61 13.76
C VAL A 141 2.08 11.42 12.87
N ARG A 142 1.07 10.59 12.61
CA ARG A 142 1.20 9.44 11.71
C ARG A 142 0.73 9.81 10.33
N PHE A 143 1.62 9.63 9.35
CA PHE A 143 1.36 9.82 7.94
C PHE A 143 1.28 8.45 7.27
N ASP A 144 0.19 8.18 6.57
CA ASP A 144 0.09 7.11 5.57
C ASP A 144 -0.51 7.73 4.32
N VAL A 145 0.38 8.07 3.40
CA VAL A 145 0.09 8.94 2.26
C VAL A 145 0.70 8.37 1.00
N GLY A 146 0.21 8.81 -0.15
CA GLY A 146 0.65 8.27 -1.43
C GLY A 146 -0.05 8.95 -2.59
N CYS A 147 0.37 8.62 -3.80
CA CYS A 147 -0.23 9.18 -5.00
C CYS A 147 -0.26 8.19 -6.15
N VAL A 148 -0.90 8.60 -7.25
CA VAL A 148 -0.88 7.91 -8.52
C VAL A 148 -0.14 8.78 -9.53
N TYR A 149 0.82 8.19 -10.25
CA TYR A 149 1.48 8.79 -11.39
C TYR A 149 1.46 7.84 -12.59
N LYS A 150 0.97 8.32 -13.74
CA LYS A 150 0.80 7.50 -14.98
C LYS A 150 0.08 6.16 -14.75
N GLY A 151 -0.84 6.12 -13.78
CA GLY A 151 -1.59 4.92 -13.41
C GLY A 151 -0.96 4.07 -12.31
N TYR A 152 0.31 4.30 -11.94
CA TYR A 152 1.00 3.55 -10.89
C TYR A 152 0.85 4.23 -9.52
N CYS A 153 0.47 3.45 -8.52
CA CYS A 153 0.28 3.86 -7.14
C CYS A 153 1.61 3.87 -6.37
N SER A 154 1.72 4.81 -5.44
CA SER A 154 2.75 4.81 -4.40
C SER A 154 2.13 4.93 -3.02
N SER A 155 2.90 4.58 -2.00
CA SER A 155 2.56 4.87 -0.63
C SER A 155 3.80 4.87 0.24
N VAL A 156 3.82 5.80 1.17
CA VAL A 156 4.85 5.99 2.19
C VAL A 156 4.17 6.17 3.53
N GLY A 157 4.73 5.52 4.56
CA GLY A 157 4.28 5.67 5.93
C GLY A 157 5.42 6.13 6.81
N ARG A 158 5.23 7.24 7.52
CA ARG A 158 6.20 7.81 8.48
C ARG A 158 5.45 8.31 9.70
N THR A 159 6.16 8.41 10.81
CA THR A 159 5.64 9.00 12.03
C THR A 159 6.61 10.07 12.51
N ALA A 160 6.06 11.19 12.97
CA ALA A 160 6.78 12.28 13.62
C ALA A 160 6.21 12.51 15.03
N VAL A 161 6.86 13.34 15.83
CA VAL A 161 6.43 13.78 17.16
C VAL A 161 6.64 15.28 17.28
N LEU A 162 5.74 16.00 17.95
CA LEU A 162 5.95 17.41 18.27
C LEU A 162 6.67 17.56 19.62
N GLY A 163 7.98 17.79 19.57
CA GLY A 163 8.86 17.86 20.74
C GLY A 163 9.45 16.50 21.14
N GLU A 164 10.09 16.45 22.30
CA GLU A 164 10.82 15.27 22.76
C GLU A 164 9.90 14.02 22.88
N PRO A 165 10.23 12.90 22.21
CA PRO A 165 9.41 11.70 22.27
C PRO A 165 9.44 11.08 23.67
N ALA A 166 8.27 10.72 24.18
CA ALA A 166 8.18 9.93 25.41
C ALA A 166 8.82 8.55 25.20
N ALA A 167 9.43 7.98 26.25
CA ALA A 167 10.12 6.68 26.18
C ALA A 167 9.28 5.55 25.55
N ARG A 168 7.95 5.56 25.78
CA ARG A 168 7.02 4.60 25.17
C ARG A 168 6.88 4.77 23.65
N GLN A 169 6.86 6.01 23.16
CA GLN A 169 6.74 6.33 21.74
C GLN A 169 8.02 5.92 21.02
N GLU A 170 9.16 6.23 21.62
CA GLU A 170 10.46 5.81 21.10
C GLU A 170 10.61 4.28 21.08
N THR A 171 10.22 3.58 22.16
CA THR A 171 10.24 2.11 22.21
C THR A 171 9.35 1.50 21.13
N ALA A 172 8.10 1.98 21.00
CA ALA A 172 7.19 1.49 19.98
C ALA A 172 7.71 1.75 18.56
N TYR A 173 8.27 2.94 18.32
CA TYR A 173 8.81 3.31 17.01
C TYR A 173 10.04 2.47 16.64
N ARG A 174 10.99 2.28 17.57
CA ARG A 174 12.15 1.40 17.36
C ARG A 174 11.73 -0.05 17.08
N ALA A 175 10.70 -0.54 17.77
CA ALA A 175 10.19 -1.89 17.55
C ALA A 175 9.63 -2.07 16.12
N VAL A 176 8.79 -1.15 15.64
CA VAL A 176 8.25 -1.22 14.29
C VAL A 176 9.32 -1.04 13.20
N GLN A 177 10.33 -0.20 13.47
CA GLN A 177 11.48 -0.05 12.59
C GLN A 177 12.28 -1.35 12.48
N ALA A 178 12.59 -2.01 13.60
CA ALA A 178 13.26 -3.31 13.60
C ALA A 178 12.47 -4.37 12.83
N GLY A 179 11.14 -4.33 12.91
CA GLY A 179 10.25 -5.17 12.10
C GLY A 179 10.40 -4.94 10.60
N LEU A 180 10.41 -3.68 10.17
CA LEU A 180 10.57 -3.32 8.76
C LEU A 180 11.92 -3.83 8.24
N GLU A 181 13.00 -3.54 8.98
CA GLU A 181 14.35 -3.96 8.62
C GLU A 181 14.46 -5.49 8.51
N ALA A 182 13.88 -6.23 9.46
CA ALA A 182 13.86 -7.69 9.43
C ALA A 182 13.06 -8.25 8.24
N ALA A 183 11.91 -7.67 7.91
CA ALA A 183 11.14 -8.07 6.73
C ALA A 183 11.87 -7.76 5.42
N VAL A 184 12.49 -6.58 5.29
CA VAL A 184 13.31 -6.24 4.12
C VAL A 184 14.44 -7.26 3.96
N ALA A 185 15.14 -7.62 5.03
CA ALA A 185 16.20 -8.61 5.00
C ALA A 185 15.71 -10.02 4.62
N ALA A 186 14.51 -10.41 5.07
CA ALA A 186 13.90 -11.71 4.76
C ALA A 186 13.31 -11.79 3.33
N ALA A 187 13.06 -10.64 2.68
CA ALA A 187 12.46 -10.56 1.36
C ALA A 187 13.47 -10.87 0.24
N THR A 188 13.89 -12.13 0.14
CA THR A 188 14.79 -12.61 -0.91
C THR A 188 14.03 -13.36 -2.01
N PRO A 189 14.58 -13.46 -3.24
CA PRO A 189 13.98 -14.27 -4.30
C PRO A 189 13.69 -15.71 -3.82
N GLY A 190 12.50 -16.20 -4.10
CA GLY A 190 12.03 -17.54 -3.73
C GLY A 190 11.55 -17.68 -2.28
N ALA A 191 11.75 -16.67 -1.41
CA ALA A 191 11.23 -16.70 -0.05
C ALA A 191 9.69 -16.76 -0.05
N PRO A 192 9.06 -17.57 0.82
CA PRO A 192 7.62 -17.49 1.02
C PRO A 192 7.23 -16.13 1.62
N ALA A 193 6.15 -15.51 1.13
CA ALA A 193 5.63 -14.25 1.66
C ALA A 193 5.34 -14.31 3.18
N GLY A 194 4.89 -15.47 3.68
CA GLY A 194 4.69 -15.69 5.11
C GLY A 194 5.98 -15.63 5.93
N ARG A 195 7.13 -16.03 5.38
CA ARG A 195 8.44 -15.92 6.05
C ARG A 195 8.82 -14.46 6.30
N VAL A 196 8.48 -13.58 5.36
CA VAL A 196 8.73 -12.13 5.47
C VAL A 196 7.85 -11.53 6.56
N PHE A 197 6.58 -11.95 6.62
CA PHE A 197 5.65 -11.60 7.71
C PHE A 197 6.19 -12.03 9.08
N ASP A 198 6.56 -13.31 9.21
CA ASP A 198 7.03 -13.88 10.47
C ASP A 198 8.27 -13.14 10.99
N ALA A 199 9.22 -12.83 10.09
CA ALA A 199 10.44 -12.10 10.43
C ALA A 199 10.16 -10.71 11.03
N ALA A 200 9.22 -9.94 10.46
CA ALA A 200 8.84 -8.66 11.05
C ALA A 200 8.21 -8.82 12.43
N VAL A 201 7.24 -9.74 12.55
CA VAL A 201 6.48 -9.93 13.80
C VAL A 201 7.41 -10.39 14.92
N GLU A 202 8.32 -11.32 14.65
CA GLU A 202 9.32 -11.78 15.60
C GLU A 202 10.23 -10.63 16.07
N ALA A 203 10.75 -9.83 15.13
CA ALA A 203 11.60 -8.69 15.45
C ALA A 203 10.86 -7.63 16.28
N ILE A 204 9.62 -7.29 15.92
CA ILE A 204 8.81 -6.30 16.66
C ILE A 204 8.55 -6.77 18.09
N ARG A 205 8.16 -8.04 18.26
CA ARG A 205 7.90 -8.62 19.58
C ARG A 205 9.14 -8.64 20.46
N ALA A 206 10.30 -8.96 19.88
CA ALA A 206 11.59 -8.96 20.58
C ALA A 206 12.07 -7.55 20.98
N ASN A 207 11.62 -6.50 20.28
CA ASN A 207 12.07 -5.11 20.48
C ASN A 207 11.11 -4.25 21.31
N GLY A 208 10.21 -4.86 22.10
CA GLY A 208 9.42 -4.14 23.11
C GLY A 208 7.91 -4.11 22.87
N LEU A 209 7.40 -4.77 21.83
CA LEU A 209 5.96 -4.92 21.58
C LEU A 209 5.55 -6.40 21.55
N PRO A 210 5.62 -7.15 22.68
CA PRO A 210 5.43 -8.60 22.71
C PRO A 210 4.04 -9.07 22.27
N HIS A 211 3.03 -8.19 22.34
CA HIS A 211 1.66 -8.46 21.91
C HIS A 211 1.35 -7.95 20.51
N TYR A 212 2.37 -7.59 19.72
CA TYR A 212 2.18 -7.15 18.34
C TYR A 212 1.45 -8.21 17.53
N LEU A 213 0.39 -7.78 16.85
CA LEU A 213 -0.47 -8.61 16.01
C LEU A 213 -0.95 -7.79 14.82
N GLN A 214 -0.81 -8.36 13.62
CA GLN A 214 -1.35 -7.83 12.37
C GLN A 214 -1.80 -8.99 11.49
N GLU A 215 -2.77 -8.74 10.61
CA GLU A 215 -3.22 -9.74 9.63
C GLU A 215 -2.21 -9.89 8.48
N HIS A 216 -1.58 -8.78 8.09
CA HIS A 216 -0.50 -8.72 7.11
C HIS A 216 0.47 -7.58 7.45
N ILE A 217 1.67 -7.63 6.89
CA ILE A 217 2.67 -6.56 6.99
C ILE A 217 2.94 -5.90 5.62
N GLY A 218 2.06 -6.12 4.66
CA GLY A 218 2.13 -5.45 3.37
C GLY A 218 1.65 -6.31 2.22
N HIS A 219 1.77 -5.75 1.03
CA HIS A 219 1.29 -6.38 -0.19
C HIS A 219 1.88 -5.72 -1.44
N GLY A 220 1.71 -6.35 -2.59
CA GLY A 220 2.01 -5.81 -3.91
C GLY A 220 1.42 -4.42 -4.14
N ILE A 221 2.13 -3.62 -4.93
CA ILE A 221 1.69 -2.31 -5.38
C ILE A 221 2.04 -2.12 -6.86
N GLY A 222 1.15 -1.49 -7.61
CA GLY A 222 1.29 -1.34 -9.05
C GLY A 222 0.28 -0.36 -9.61
N LEU A 223 -0.57 -0.84 -10.53
CA LEU A 223 -1.71 -0.10 -11.05
C LEU A 223 -2.85 0.03 -10.01
N GLU A 224 -2.82 -0.83 -9.00
CA GLU A 224 -3.72 -0.78 -7.86
C GLU A 224 -2.92 -0.55 -6.57
N PRO A 225 -3.54 0.10 -5.57
CA PRO A 225 -2.89 0.33 -4.29
C PRO A 225 -2.57 -0.99 -3.58
N CYS A 226 -3.43 -2.02 -3.77
CA CYS A 226 -3.26 -3.37 -3.25
C CYS A 226 -3.31 -4.40 -4.38
N GLU A 227 -2.21 -5.13 -4.55
CA GLU A 227 -2.03 -6.23 -5.49
C GLU A 227 -1.36 -7.42 -4.77
N PRO A 228 -1.38 -8.64 -5.33
CA PRO A 228 -0.50 -9.71 -4.87
C PRO A 228 0.99 -9.35 -5.02
N PRO A 229 1.90 -9.97 -4.24
CA PRO A 229 1.64 -10.93 -3.17
C PRO A 229 1.12 -10.24 -1.91
N LEU A 230 0.41 -10.98 -1.05
CA LEU A 230 0.08 -10.55 0.32
C LEU A 230 1.14 -11.08 1.29
N LEU A 231 1.71 -10.23 2.12
CA LEU A 231 2.68 -10.59 3.15
C LEU A 231 1.94 -10.88 4.46
N ALA A 232 1.41 -12.10 4.61
CA ALA A 232 0.61 -12.51 5.76
C ALA A 232 1.09 -13.85 6.34
N SER A 233 0.75 -14.13 7.59
CA SER A 233 1.04 -15.41 8.23
C SER A 233 0.54 -16.59 7.39
N GLY A 234 1.40 -17.59 7.17
CA GLY A 234 1.07 -18.76 6.36
C GLY A 234 0.96 -18.53 4.84
N ALA A 235 1.20 -17.31 4.34
CA ALA A 235 1.16 -17.04 2.90
C ALA A 235 2.25 -17.82 2.14
N GLY A 236 1.82 -18.74 1.27
CA GLY A 236 2.70 -19.63 0.52
C GLY A 236 3.26 -19.08 -0.80
N ALA A 237 2.78 -17.91 -1.25
CA ALA A 237 3.28 -17.27 -2.48
C ALA A 237 4.78 -17.01 -2.36
N ARG A 238 5.55 -17.42 -3.35
CA ARG A 238 7.00 -17.20 -3.38
C ARG A 238 7.31 -15.87 -4.05
N LEU A 239 8.24 -15.13 -3.46
CA LEU A 239 8.69 -13.87 -4.02
C LEU A 239 9.50 -14.09 -5.30
N GLU A 240 9.25 -13.28 -6.32
CA GLU A 240 9.85 -13.40 -7.65
C GLU A 240 10.73 -12.18 -7.97
N LEU A 241 11.73 -12.37 -8.83
CA LEU A 241 12.58 -11.26 -9.29
C LEU A 241 11.75 -10.23 -10.03
N GLY A 242 11.96 -8.95 -9.73
CA GLY A 242 11.22 -7.85 -10.35
C GLY A 242 9.86 -7.56 -9.69
N GLU A 243 9.46 -8.29 -8.66
CA GLU A 243 8.28 -7.92 -7.87
C GLU A 243 8.49 -6.64 -7.09
N VAL A 244 7.44 -5.82 -7.03
CA VAL A 244 7.39 -4.61 -6.19
C VAL A 244 6.22 -4.71 -5.22
N PHE A 245 6.51 -4.57 -3.94
CA PHE A 245 5.51 -4.58 -2.88
C PHE A 245 5.90 -3.64 -1.76
N ARG A 246 4.91 -3.29 -0.94
CA ARG A 246 5.12 -2.52 0.28
C ARG A 246 5.35 -3.46 1.45
N ILE A 247 6.22 -3.04 2.35
CA ILE A 247 6.38 -3.60 3.69
C ILE A 247 6.00 -2.50 4.67
N GLU A 248 5.07 -2.78 5.56
CA GLU A 248 4.54 -1.87 6.57
C GLU A 248 4.43 -2.58 7.91
N THR A 249 4.87 -1.92 8.97
CA THR A 249 4.84 -2.45 10.34
C THR A 249 4.07 -1.52 11.26
N PRO A 250 2.80 -1.22 11.00
CA PRO A 250 2.05 -0.33 11.86
C PRO A 250 1.79 -0.98 13.23
N TYR A 251 1.91 -0.20 14.30
CA TYR A 251 1.44 -0.52 15.64
C TYR A 251 0.32 0.45 16.03
N TYR A 252 -0.80 -0.11 16.47
CA TYR A 252 -1.98 0.63 16.88
C TYR A 252 -2.34 0.28 18.32
N GLU A 253 -2.30 1.28 19.20
CA GLU A 253 -2.84 1.21 20.55
C GLU A 253 -4.10 2.08 20.61
N PHE A 254 -5.26 1.44 20.47
CA PHE A 254 -6.53 2.14 20.35
C PHE A 254 -6.80 3.07 21.55
N GLY A 255 -7.10 4.34 21.25
CA GLY A 255 -7.34 5.37 22.26
C GLY A 255 -6.06 5.96 22.88
N SER A 256 -4.87 5.53 22.45
CA SER A 256 -3.58 5.97 23.02
C SER A 256 -2.64 6.55 21.97
N MET A 257 -2.12 5.71 21.06
CA MET A 257 -1.14 6.12 20.06
C MET A 257 -1.03 5.11 18.94
N GLY A 258 -0.44 5.52 17.82
CA GLY A 258 -0.01 4.61 16.78
C GLY A 258 1.24 5.12 16.08
N VAL A 259 2.09 4.19 15.71
CA VAL A 259 3.33 4.45 14.98
C VAL A 259 3.36 3.54 13.77
N SER A 260 3.90 4.04 12.66
CA SER A 260 4.11 3.23 11.47
C SER A 260 5.33 3.69 10.71
N VAL A 261 6.05 2.72 10.17
CA VAL A 261 7.02 2.90 9.10
C VAL A 261 6.62 1.97 7.96
N LYS A 262 6.74 2.46 6.73
CA LYS A 262 6.35 1.72 5.52
C LYS A 262 7.22 2.12 4.36
N ASP A 263 7.75 1.10 3.68
CA ASP A 263 8.56 1.26 2.48
C ASP A 263 8.05 0.39 1.34
N THR A 264 8.36 0.82 0.13
CA THR A 264 8.23 0.02 -1.08
C THR A 264 9.57 -0.62 -1.41
N VAL A 265 9.57 -1.91 -1.70
CA VAL A 265 10.77 -2.68 -2.06
C VAL A 265 10.62 -3.33 -3.43
N LEU A 266 11.75 -3.47 -4.11
CA LEU A 266 11.90 -4.28 -5.34
C LEU A 266 12.71 -5.53 -5.01
N VAL A 267 12.20 -6.71 -5.37
CA VAL A 267 12.96 -7.96 -5.25
C VAL A 267 14.01 -8.03 -6.36
N THR A 268 15.28 -8.08 -5.97
CA THR A 268 16.43 -8.22 -6.88
C THR A 268 17.18 -9.51 -6.60
N SER A 269 18.15 -9.86 -7.46
CA SER A 269 19.01 -11.04 -7.25
C SER A 269 19.84 -10.97 -5.96
N ALA A 270 20.07 -9.77 -5.42
CA ALA A 270 20.79 -9.56 -4.16
C ALA A 270 19.86 -9.51 -2.92
N GLY A 271 18.55 -9.68 -3.10
CA GLY A 271 17.53 -9.47 -2.07
C GLY A 271 16.63 -8.27 -2.36
N ALA A 272 15.77 -7.90 -1.41
CA ALA A 272 14.92 -6.72 -1.52
C ALA A 272 15.74 -5.43 -1.47
N ARG A 273 15.47 -4.54 -2.41
CA ARG A 273 16.01 -3.19 -2.46
C ARG A 273 14.91 -2.19 -2.12
N VAL A 274 15.11 -1.43 -1.05
CA VAL A 274 14.24 -0.30 -0.69
C VAL A 274 14.28 0.76 -1.79
N LEU A 275 13.10 1.23 -2.21
CA LEU A 275 12.94 2.27 -3.24
C LEU A 275 12.76 3.67 -2.65
N ASN A 276 12.33 3.74 -1.38
CA ASN A 276 12.20 4.98 -0.62
C ASN A 276 13.54 5.69 -0.45
N ARG A 277 13.50 7.02 -0.41
CA ARG A 277 14.64 7.90 -0.10
C ARG A 277 14.55 8.50 1.31
N SER A 278 13.35 8.59 1.87
CA SER A 278 13.14 9.16 3.20
C SER A 278 13.67 8.23 4.30
N HIS A 279 14.32 8.81 5.32
CA HIS A 279 14.86 8.04 6.44
C HIS A 279 13.78 7.47 7.36
N HIS A 280 14.13 6.45 8.13
CA HIS A 280 13.25 5.78 9.10
C HIS A 280 13.37 6.32 10.52
N ARG A 281 13.86 7.56 10.71
CA ARG A 281 13.93 8.16 12.05
C ARG A 281 12.58 8.73 12.46
N LEU A 282 12.27 8.61 13.74
CA LEU A 282 11.19 9.39 14.36
C LEU A 282 11.60 10.86 14.31
N VAL A 283 10.86 11.65 13.54
CA VAL A 283 11.17 13.06 13.32
C VAL A 283 10.62 13.88 14.47
N ASP A 284 11.46 14.70 15.08
CA ASP A 284 11.03 15.79 15.96
C ASP A 284 10.65 16.99 15.10
N LEU A 285 9.47 17.57 15.35
CA LEU A 285 8.92 18.72 14.63
C LEU A 285 9.21 20.07 15.29
N ASP A 286 9.75 20.10 16.52
CA ASP A 286 10.17 21.34 17.22
C ASP A 286 11.60 21.80 16.85
#